data_AF-A0A919FWP9-F1
#
_entry.id   AF-A0A919FWP9-F1
#
_cell.length_a   1.000
_cell.length_b   1.000
_cell.length_c   1.000
_cell.angle_alpha   90.00
_cell.angle_beta   90.00
_cell.angle_gamma   90.00
#
_symmetry.space_group_name_H-M   'P 1'
#
loop_
_entity.id
_entity.type
_entity.pdbx_description
1 polymer ?
#
loop_
_entity_poly.entity_id
_entity_poly.type
_entity_poly.pdbx_seq_one_letter_code
_entity_poly.pdbx_strand_id
1 'polypeptide(L)'
;MLWSRAPGAQSDAADGRATQTWLAGWPALRAASGTVVIRGAVSSGIRSKRSPPSGRTEGKGTEPSENAPDRSAGGPGTFAQDSADTTGSCARQHDVVEPGPAGPSAHGAPFAGALRRGARTCGTAGSARCGRTACVTCHAPGLAPGVRGGRFGAVGRPPKMSEGASRRPWDTFWRRERLVLVVSEEVRQALATGRPVVALESTIIAHGLPRPRNLQVALELEEAVRDEGAVPATTAVLDGRPHVGLRPAQLERIAGEDGIRKLGHRDLPLAVAAGASGATTVSATALLAARAGVRVFATGGLGGVHREWTVTQDESADLGLLARTRITVVCAGVKSILDVPATLQRLETLGVAVAGYGTSRFPGFYLADSGHPVDWTLRTPDEVAAVMRAQDMLAGPNSALIVAHPVPESEQLDPVLHARVLADALRECDERGVTGQAVTPFLLDYLVRHTDGASLAANLAAVRGNVRLAGRIAAAWSRM
;
A
#
# COMPACT_ATOMS: atom_id res chain seq x y z
N MET A 1 59.87 27.12 -26.52
CA MET A 1 60.42 28.19 -25.65
C MET A 1 59.98 27.83 -24.24
N LEU A 2 60.85 27.55 -23.26
CA LEU A 2 61.91 28.39 -22.68
C LEU A 2 61.30 29.65 -22.01
N TRP A 3 61.49 29.92 -20.70
CA TRP A 3 62.33 29.22 -19.70
C TRP A 3 62.04 29.67 -18.25
N SER A 4 62.20 28.75 -17.26
CA SER A 4 62.55 29.04 -15.84
C SER A 4 61.52 29.82 -14.96
N ARG A 5 61.55 29.84 -13.61
CA ARG A 5 62.39 29.18 -12.58
C ARG A 5 61.63 29.12 -11.22
N ALA A 6 62.01 28.20 -10.33
CA ALA A 6 61.72 28.20 -8.87
C ALA A 6 63.01 28.63 -8.10
N PRO A 7 63.17 28.56 -6.74
CA PRO A 7 62.29 28.05 -5.67
C PRO A 7 62.30 28.87 -4.33
N GLY A 8 61.76 28.30 -3.24
CA GLY A 8 62.02 28.68 -1.82
C GLY A 8 60.84 29.38 -1.10
N ALA A 9 60.71 29.34 0.23
CA ALA A 9 61.41 28.54 1.27
C ALA A 9 60.53 28.44 2.55
N GLN A 10 60.96 27.69 3.57
CA GLN A 10 60.24 27.51 4.85
C GLN A 10 60.46 28.66 5.84
N SER A 11 59.49 28.96 6.72
CA SER A 11 59.67 28.91 8.19
C SER A 11 58.43 29.29 9.01
N ASP A 12 58.46 28.88 10.27
CA ASP A 12 57.37 28.75 11.25
C ASP A 12 56.86 30.04 11.95
N ALA A 13 55.72 29.86 12.64
CA ALA A 13 55.32 30.46 13.92
C ALA A 13 55.05 31.98 14.06
N ALA A 14 53.82 32.31 14.50
CA ALA A 14 53.56 33.02 15.77
C ALA A 14 52.07 32.96 16.20
N ASP A 15 51.82 33.21 17.49
CA ASP A 15 50.48 33.35 18.09
C ASP A 15 49.69 34.57 17.57
N GLY A 16 48.35 34.49 17.65
CA GLY A 16 47.48 35.61 17.26
C GLY A 16 46.00 35.46 17.65
N ARG A 17 45.67 35.59 18.94
CA ARG A 17 44.27 35.65 19.39
C ARG A 17 43.66 37.01 19.06
N ALA A 18 42.70 37.05 18.14
CA ALA A 18 41.90 38.25 17.86
C ALA A 18 40.40 37.95 18.00
N THR A 19 39.76 38.64 18.94
CA THR A 19 38.31 38.63 19.19
C THR A 19 37.52 39.27 18.04
N GLN A 20 36.31 38.76 17.75
CA GLN A 20 35.18 39.65 17.48
C GLN A 20 33.82 39.02 17.79
N THR A 21 33.13 39.59 18.77
CA THR A 21 31.69 39.40 19.02
C THR A 21 30.87 40.32 18.11
N TRP A 22 29.73 39.84 17.59
CA TRP A 22 28.56 40.70 17.39
C TRP A 22 27.25 39.93 17.63
N LEU A 23 26.41 40.48 18.50
CA LEU A 23 25.03 40.07 18.78
C LEU A 23 24.11 41.25 18.41
N ALA A 24 23.10 41.02 17.56
CA ALA A 24 21.82 41.76 17.53
C ALA A 24 20.92 41.31 16.36
N GLY A 25 19.61 41.52 16.47
CA GLY A 25 18.79 41.86 15.29
C GLY A 25 17.77 40.85 14.75
N TRP A 26 16.89 40.28 15.59
CA TRP A 26 15.61 39.71 15.13
C TRP A 26 14.43 40.54 15.68
N PRO A 27 13.60 41.19 14.83
CA PRO A 27 12.46 41.96 15.29
C PRO A 27 11.23 41.07 15.53
N ALA A 28 10.59 41.23 16.69
CA ALA A 28 9.31 40.58 16.98
C ALA A 28 8.15 41.35 16.31
N LEU A 29 7.31 40.64 15.55
CA LEU A 29 6.01 41.16 15.08
C LEU A 29 4.86 40.64 15.95
N ARG A 30 3.88 41.52 16.19
CA ARG A 30 2.81 41.30 17.18
C ARG A 30 1.63 40.55 16.58
N ALA A 31 1.00 39.69 17.39
CA ALA A 31 -0.32 39.18 17.09
C ALA A 31 -1.37 40.31 17.10
N ALA A 32 -2.27 40.30 16.12
CA ALA A 32 -3.46 41.15 16.07
C ALA A 32 -4.70 40.25 16.05
N SER A 33 -5.54 40.35 17.08
CA SER A 33 -6.77 39.57 17.21
C SER A 33 -7.90 40.17 16.36
N GLY A 34 -8.29 39.47 15.28
CA GLY A 34 -9.40 39.87 14.41
C GLY A 34 -10.51 38.83 14.41
N THR A 35 -11.64 39.13 15.05
CA THR A 35 -12.84 38.27 14.99
C THR A 35 -13.61 38.55 13.70
N VAL A 36 -13.73 37.56 12.80
CA VAL A 36 -14.56 37.67 11.60
C VAL A 36 -15.81 36.80 11.74
N VAL A 37 -16.97 37.43 11.66
CA VAL A 37 -18.28 36.77 11.71
C VAL A 37 -18.74 36.44 10.28
N ILE A 38 -19.00 35.17 9.98
CA ILE A 38 -19.63 34.77 8.73
C ILE A 38 -21.15 34.67 8.93
N ARG A 39 -21.90 35.58 8.31
CA ARG A 39 -23.34 35.47 8.04
C ARG A 39 -23.53 35.27 6.53
N GLY A 40 -24.52 34.49 6.12
CA GLY A 40 -24.74 34.14 4.70
C GLY A 40 -26.00 34.77 4.07
N ALA A 41 -25.90 35.01 2.77
CA ALA A 41 -26.96 35.13 1.74
C ALA A 41 -26.24 34.91 0.38
N VAL A 42 -26.69 34.16 -0.64
CA VAL A 42 -28.01 33.86 -1.25
C VAL A 42 -28.49 34.93 -2.23
N SER A 43 -28.81 34.51 -3.47
CA SER A 43 -29.24 35.29 -4.67
C SER A 43 -28.16 36.21 -5.27
N SER A 44 -28.11 36.60 -6.55
CA SER A 44 -28.82 36.24 -7.83
C SER A 44 -27.86 36.61 -8.99
N GLY A 45 -27.90 36.13 -10.23
CA GLY A 45 -28.98 35.54 -11.03
C GLY A 45 -29.26 36.40 -12.28
N ILE A 46 -28.56 36.17 -13.41
CA ILE A 46 -28.76 36.88 -14.69
C ILE A 46 -28.80 35.89 -15.86
N ARG A 47 -29.62 36.17 -16.89
CA ARG A 47 -29.70 35.41 -18.16
C ARG A 47 -29.29 36.27 -19.36
N SER A 48 -28.68 35.63 -20.37
CA SER A 48 -29.27 35.43 -21.73
C SER A 48 -28.33 35.66 -22.93
N LYS A 49 -28.45 34.76 -23.94
CA LYS A 49 -28.42 34.94 -25.43
C LYS A 49 -27.35 35.89 -26.02
N ARG A 50 -26.59 35.54 -27.07
CA ARG A 50 -27.04 35.10 -28.43
C ARG A 50 -25.92 34.45 -29.28
N SER A 51 -26.31 33.80 -30.37
CA SER A 51 -25.51 33.45 -31.57
C SER A 51 -26.48 33.27 -32.76
N PRO A 52 -26.07 33.09 -34.04
CA PRO A 52 -24.80 33.43 -34.72
C PRO A 52 -25.04 34.52 -35.81
N PRO A 53 -24.24 34.61 -36.90
CA PRO A 53 -24.78 34.32 -38.25
C PRO A 53 -23.80 33.57 -39.20
N SER A 54 -24.16 33.44 -40.49
CA SER A 54 -23.54 32.51 -41.48
C SER A 54 -23.49 33.01 -42.94
N GLY A 55 -22.48 32.58 -43.72
CA GLY A 55 -22.35 32.66 -45.20
C GLY A 55 -20.91 32.25 -45.63
N ARG A 56 -20.59 31.43 -46.65
CA ARG A 56 -20.98 31.32 -48.09
C ARG A 56 -20.43 32.48 -48.96
N THR A 57 -19.90 32.30 -50.19
CA THR A 57 -20.09 31.24 -51.24
C THR A 57 -18.86 31.05 -52.19
N GLU A 58 -18.76 29.87 -52.86
CA GLU A 58 -18.12 29.57 -54.19
C GLU A 58 -16.59 29.80 -54.39
N GLY A 59 -15.83 29.12 -55.28
CA GLY A 59 -16.00 28.04 -56.29
C GLY A 59 -14.74 27.98 -57.23
N LYS A 60 -14.54 27.21 -58.33
CA LYS A 60 -15.27 26.15 -59.10
C LYS A 60 -14.25 25.39 -60.03
N GLY A 61 -14.38 24.06 -60.28
CA GLY A 61 -13.68 23.28 -61.35
C GLY A 61 -12.30 22.64 -61.00
N THR A 62 -11.76 21.61 -61.67
CA THR A 62 -12.20 20.76 -62.83
C THR A 62 -11.57 19.34 -62.82
N GLU A 63 -12.19 18.38 -63.53
CA GLU A 63 -11.80 16.97 -63.81
C GLU A 63 -11.42 16.77 -65.32
N PRO A 64 -11.12 15.57 -65.90
CA PRO A 64 -10.49 14.31 -65.40
C PRO A 64 -9.45 13.68 -66.39
N SER A 65 -8.85 12.51 -66.06
CA SER A 65 -8.39 11.41 -66.98
C SER A 65 -7.84 10.22 -66.13
N GLU A 66 -8.33 8.98 -66.25
CA GLU A 66 -8.05 7.92 -67.26
C GLU A 66 -6.66 7.25 -67.20
N ASN A 67 -6.54 6.04 -66.61
CA ASN A 67 -6.35 4.76 -67.37
C ASN A 67 -6.02 3.51 -66.50
N ALA A 68 -6.38 2.34 -67.04
CA ALA A 68 -6.00 0.96 -66.67
C ALA A 68 -6.34 0.04 -67.88
N PRO A 69 -6.04 -1.28 -67.92
CA PRO A 69 -5.25 -2.16 -67.03
C PRO A 69 -4.13 -2.92 -67.80
N ASP A 70 -3.53 -4.00 -67.24
CA ASP A 70 -3.82 -5.40 -67.65
C ASP A 70 -3.07 -6.44 -66.77
N ARG A 71 -3.27 -7.74 -67.05
CA ARG A 71 -2.77 -8.97 -66.42
C ARG A 71 -1.51 -9.46 -67.20
N SER A 72 -0.87 -10.63 -67.03
CA SER A 72 -1.00 -11.89 -66.26
C SER A 72 0.44 -12.47 -66.08
N ALA A 73 0.80 -13.65 -65.57
CA ALA A 73 0.13 -14.95 -65.35
C ALA A 73 0.94 -15.81 -64.34
N GLY A 74 0.47 -17.03 -64.03
CA GLY A 74 1.33 -18.13 -63.52
C GLY A 74 1.01 -18.70 -62.13
N GLY A 75 0.13 -19.70 -62.10
CA GLY A 75 0.12 -20.77 -61.08
C GLY A 75 0.24 -22.14 -61.80
N PRO A 76 -0.18 -23.28 -61.22
CA PRO A 76 -0.71 -23.50 -59.86
C PRO A 76 -0.10 -24.75 -59.15
N GLY A 77 -0.62 -25.11 -57.97
CA GLY A 77 -0.40 -26.42 -57.30
C GLY A 77 -1.38 -26.62 -56.14
N THR A 78 -2.05 -27.77 -56.05
CA THR A 78 -3.31 -27.92 -55.27
C THR A 78 -3.61 -29.37 -54.81
N PHE A 79 -4.40 -29.50 -53.74
CA PHE A 79 -4.99 -30.75 -53.18
C PHE A 79 -3.99 -31.75 -52.55
N ALA A 80 -4.35 -32.62 -51.60
CA ALA A 80 -5.69 -33.18 -51.29
C ALA A 80 -5.95 -33.43 -49.78
N GLN A 81 -7.17 -33.89 -49.46
CA GLN A 81 -7.56 -34.53 -48.19
C GLN A 81 -7.67 -36.06 -48.40
N ASP A 82 -7.45 -36.90 -47.38
CA ASP A 82 -8.52 -37.69 -46.72
C ASP A 82 -8.02 -38.69 -45.64
N SER A 83 -8.99 -39.17 -44.84
CA SER A 83 -9.02 -40.25 -43.80
C SER A 83 -7.87 -41.30 -43.76
N ALA A 84 -7.43 -41.84 -42.61
CA ALA A 84 -8.23 -42.55 -41.58
C ALA A 84 -7.42 -42.93 -40.30
N ASP A 85 -8.13 -43.29 -39.21
CA ASP A 85 -7.84 -44.32 -38.16
C ASP A 85 -6.44 -44.47 -37.47
N THR A 86 -6.31 -44.86 -36.18
CA THR A 86 -7.25 -45.35 -35.15
C THR A 86 -6.76 -45.16 -33.69
N THR A 87 -7.69 -45.21 -32.72
CA THR A 87 -7.54 -45.57 -31.27
C THR A 87 -6.68 -44.72 -30.30
N GLY A 88 -7.24 -44.39 -29.12
CA GLY A 88 -6.52 -43.72 -28.02
C GLY A 88 -7.38 -43.31 -26.80
N SER A 89 -8.13 -44.24 -26.20
CA SER A 89 -9.15 -43.96 -25.17
C SER A 89 -8.64 -43.32 -23.87
N CYS A 90 -9.29 -42.23 -23.42
CA CYS A 90 -9.91 -42.13 -22.07
C CYS A 90 -10.62 -40.78 -21.85
N ALA A 91 -11.97 -40.78 -21.84
CA ALA A 91 -12.77 -39.66 -21.32
C ALA A 91 -13.56 -40.13 -20.08
N ARG A 92 -13.66 -39.31 -19.04
CA ARG A 92 -14.56 -39.54 -17.90
C ARG A 92 -15.69 -38.53 -17.92
N GLN A 93 -16.91 -39.04 -17.84
CA GLN A 93 -18.11 -38.23 -17.66
C GLN A 93 -18.18 -37.72 -16.22
N HIS A 94 -18.80 -36.55 -16.05
CA HIS A 94 -19.45 -36.16 -14.80
C HIS A 94 -20.81 -35.56 -15.18
N ASP A 95 -21.87 -36.10 -14.60
CA ASP A 95 -23.23 -35.81 -15.02
C ASP A 95 -23.69 -34.40 -14.61
N VAL A 96 -24.40 -33.74 -15.53
CA VAL A 96 -25.11 -32.48 -15.25
C VAL A 96 -26.58 -32.82 -15.01
N VAL A 97 -27.12 -32.42 -13.86
CA VAL A 97 -28.52 -32.66 -13.49
C VAL A 97 -29.30 -31.35 -13.65
N GLU A 98 -30.27 -31.35 -14.56
CA GLU A 98 -31.20 -30.23 -14.74
C GLU A 98 -32.35 -30.25 -13.71
N PRO A 99 -32.78 -29.09 -13.18
CA PRO A 99 -33.98 -28.98 -12.36
C PRO A 99 -35.22 -28.59 -13.20
N GLY A 100 -36.18 -29.51 -13.33
CA GLY A 100 -37.52 -29.21 -13.86
C GLY A 100 -38.40 -28.42 -12.87
N PRO A 101 -39.42 -27.67 -13.34
CA PRO A 101 -40.20 -26.75 -12.50
C PRO A 101 -41.38 -27.42 -11.78
N ALA A 102 -41.74 -26.87 -10.61
CA ALA A 102 -42.99 -27.18 -9.90
C ALA A 102 -43.63 -25.91 -9.29
N GLY A 103 -44.96 -25.88 -9.25
CA GLY A 103 -45.77 -24.72 -8.85
C GLY A 103 -45.97 -24.55 -7.32
N PRO A 104 -46.76 -23.54 -6.91
CA PRO A 104 -46.79 -23.06 -5.53
C PRO A 104 -47.79 -23.79 -4.63
N SER A 105 -47.49 -23.80 -3.32
CA SER A 105 -48.49 -23.97 -2.26
C SER A 105 -48.08 -23.18 -1.02
N ALA A 106 -49.02 -22.48 -0.39
CA ALA A 106 -48.80 -21.75 0.86
C ALA A 106 -50.05 -21.80 1.74
N HIS A 107 -49.95 -22.36 2.95
CA HIS A 107 -50.86 -22.20 4.08
C HIS A 107 -50.25 -22.85 5.34
N GLY A 108 -50.67 -22.41 6.53
CA GLY A 108 -50.33 -23.06 7.81
C GLY A 108 -49.36 -22.28 8.70
N ALA A 109 -49.81 -21.92 9.89
CA ALA A 109 -49.03 -21.25 10.94
C ALA A 109 -49.20 -22.04 12.27
N PRO A 110 -48.88 -21.48 13.44
CA PRO A 110 -47.54 -21.20 13.95
C PRO A 110 -47.22 -22.07 15.18
N PHE A 111 -46.00 -21.97 15.72
CA PHE A 111 -45.68 -22.49 17.06
C PHE A 111 -45.17 -21.37 17.99
N ALA A 112 -45.69 -21.36 19.22
CA ALA A 112 -45.30 -20.44 20.28
C ALA A 112 -44.84 -21.24 21.51
N GLY A 113 -43.82 -20.74 22.21
CA GLY A 113 -43.29 -21.35 23.44
C GLY A 113 -42.71 -20.28 24.35
N ALA A 114 -43.48 -19.84 25.34
CA ALA A 114 -43.12 -18.72 26.21
C ALA A 114 -43.00 -19.13 27.68
N LEU A 115 -41.94 -18.66 28.37
CA LEU A 115 -41.80 -18.77 29.82
C LEU A 115 -41.54 -17.41 30.49
N ARG A 116 -42.66 -16.72 30.76
CA ARG A 116 -43.00 -15.93 31.95
C ARG A 116 -41.90 -15.06 32.60
N ARG A 117 -42.09 -13.74 32.51
CA ARG A 117 -41.66 -12.78 33.54
C ARG A 117 -42.73 -12.61 34.62
N GLY A 118 -42.32 -12.31 35.85
CA GLY A 118 -43.10 -11.58 36.86
C GLY A 118 -42.12 -10.68 37.63
N ALA A 119 -42.16 -9.34 37.59
CA ALA A 119 -43.24 -8.38 37.86
C ALA A 119 -43.39 -8.03 39.35
N ARG A 120 -42.77 -6.90 39.74
CA ARG A 120 -43.46 -5.81 40.46
C ARG A 120 -42.70 -4.49 40.36
N THR A 121 -43.34 -3.42 40.85
CA THR A 121 -43.17 -2.03 40.39
C THR A 121 -42.66 -1.09 41.47
N CYS A 122 -41.88 -0.09 41.07
CA CYS A 122 -41.80 1.23 41.70
C CYS A 122 -41.33 2.24 40.61
N GLY A 123 -41.71 3.50 40.58
CA GLY A 123 -42.54 4.27 41.52
C GLY A 123 -41.97 5.67 41.74
N THR A 124 -42.15 6.52 40.73
CA THR A 124 -41.87 7.98 40.67
C THR A 124 -41.49 8.73 41.96
N ALA A 125 -40.35 9.43 41.96
CA ALA A 125 -40.18 10.84 42.39
C ALA A 125 -38.70 11.30 42.39
N GLY A 126 -38.43 12.61 42.54
CA GLY A 126 -37.31 13.03 43.40
C GLY A 126 -36.02 13.60 42.80
N SER A 127 -36.12 14.59 41.91
CA SER A 127 -35.23 15.77 41.80
C SER A 127 -33.80 15.81 42.45
N ALA A 128 -32.83 16.22 41.61
CA ALA A 128 -31.77 17.21 41.91
C ALA A 128 -30.57 16.88 42.84
N ARG A 129 -29.42 16.63 42.19
CA ARG A 129 -28.13 17.34 42.35
C ARG A 129 -27.25 17.00 41.14
N CYS A 130 -26.57 17.90 40.41
CA CYS A 130 -25.91 19.17 40.70
C CYS A 130 -24.65 19.05 41.57
N GLY A 131 -23.49 19.48 41.03
CA GLY A 131 -22.52 20.22 41.85
C GLY A 131 -21.15 19.59 42.17
N ARG A 132 -20.30 19.42 41.15
CA ARG A 132 -18.84 19.70 41.13
C ARG A 132 -17.88 19.09 42.20
N THR A 133 -16.67 18.78 41.68
CA THR A 133 -15.32 18.98 42.28
C THR A 133 -14.78 18.08 43.41
N ALA A 134 -13.43 18.06 43.40
CA ALA A 134 -12.48 17.65 44.43
C ALA A 134 -12.09 16.15 44.51
N CYS A 135 -10.79 15.92 44.31
CA CYS A 135 -10.07 14.72 44.73
C CYS A 135 -9.96 14.69 46.26
N VAL A 136 -9.74 13.50 46.84
CA VAL A 136 -8.70 13.29 47.88
C VAL A 136 -8.35 11.81 47.99
N THR A 137 -7.19 11.53 48.56
CA THR A 137 -6.61 10.18 48.76
C THR A 137 -7.42 9.31 49.73
N CYS A 138 -7.34 7.99 49.56
CA CYS A 138 -7.85 7.01 50.51
C CYS A 138 -6.69 6.17 51.09
N HIS A 139 -6.42 6.34 52.39
CA HIS A 139 -5.72 5.33 53.20
C HIS A 139 -6.77 4.47 53.90
N ALA A 140 -6.46 3.19 54.11
CA ALA A 140 -7.38 2.23 54.74
C ALA A 140 -7.32 2.31 56.28
N PRO A 141 -8.46 2.34 56.99
CA PRO A 141 -8.52 2.16 58.44
C PRO A 141 -8.46 0.67 58.81
N GLY A 142 -7.93 0.38 60.01
CA GLY A 142 -7.74 -0.97 60.54
C GLY A 142 -8.98 -1.60 61.19
N LEU A 143 -8.84 -2.88 61.57
CA LEU A 143 -9.87 -3.73 62.17
C LEU A 143 -10.10 -3.45 63.66
N ALA A 144 -11.33 -3.72 64.13
CA ALA A 144 -11.65 -3.97 65.53
C ALA A 144 -12.02 -5.47 65.73
N PRO A 145 -11.68 -6.11 66.87
CA PRO A 145 -11.80 -7.56 67.04
C PRO A 145 -13.01 -8.01 67.87
N GLY A 146 -13.48 -9.25 67.66
CA GLY A 146 -14.27 -9.96 68.68
C GLY A 146 -15.15 -11.11 68.20
N VAL A 147 -14.75 -12.35 68.55
CA VAL A 147 -15.54 -13.46 69.15
C VAL A 147 -14.82 -14.80 68.91
N ARG A 148 -14.86 -15.71 69.89
CA ARG A 148 -14.28 -17.07 69.82
C ARG A 148 -15.40 -18.11 69.75
N GLY A 149 -15.19 -19.22 69.04
CA GLY A 149 -15.95 -20.46 69.24
C GLY A 149 -15.99 -21.39 68.03
N GLY A 150 -15.79 -22.69 68.25
CA GLY A 150 -15.95 -23.76 67.24
C GLY A 150 -14.65 -24.50 66.89
N ARG A 151 -14.64 -25.81 67.12
CA ARG A 151 -13.57 -26.71 66.64
C ARG A 151 -13.92 -27.23 65.25
N PHE A 152 -12.92 -27.38 64.37
CA PHE A 152 -12.98 -28.30 63.25
C PHE A 152 -11.84 -29.32 63.34
N GLY A 153 -12.10 -30.55 62.89
CA GLY A 153 -11.15 -31.66 62.95
C GLY A 153 -10.02 -31.55 61.92
N ALA A 154 -8.97 -32.33 62.12
CA ALA A 154 -7.84 -32.37 61.20
C ALA A 154 -8.26 -32.96 59.83
N VAL A 155 -8.02 -32.20 58.77
CA VAL A 155 -8.04 -32.69 57.37
C VAL A 155 -6.61 -32.94 56.93
N GLY A 156 -6.39 -34.03 56.19
CA GLY A 156 -5.05 -34.53 55.89
C GLY A 156 -4.15 -33.57 55.11
N ARG A 157 -2.86 -33.62 55.41
CA ARG A 157 -1.79 -32.95 54.63
C ARG A 157 -1.85 -33.46 53.17
N PRO A 158 -1.89 -32.59 52.15
CA PRO A 158 -1.95 -33.04 50.76
C PRO A 158 -0.68 -33.84 50.41
N PRO A 159 -0.77 -34.87 49.54
CA PRO A 159 0.38 -35.65 49.14
C PRO A 159 1.39 -34.76 48.39
N LYS A 160 2.69 -34.97 48.63
CA LYS A 160 3.72 -34.41 47.78
C LYS A 160 3.57 -35.02 46.38
N MET A 161 3.19 -34.22 45.38
CA MET A 161 3.36 -34.64 43.99
C MET A 161 4.86 -34.79 43.72
N SER A 162 5.26 -35.97 43.28
CA SER A 162 6.62 -36.27 42.86
C SER A 162 7.03 -35.41 41.65
N GLU A 163 8.34 -35.18 41.49
CA GLU A 163 8.93 -34.41 40.37
C GLU A 163 8.85 -35.17 39.04
N GLY A 164 7.62 -35.34 38.54
CA GLY A 164 7.29 -35.95 37.25
C GLY A 164 6.65 -34.91 36.33
N ALA A 165 7.37 -33.83 36.01
CA ALA A 165 6.85 -32.75 35.18
C ALA A 165 6.56 -33.26 33.74
N SER A 166 5.31 -33.61 33.48
CA SER A 166 4.82 -34.03 32.17
C SER A 166 4.88 -32.87 31.18
N ARG A 167 6.06 -32.68 30.56
CA ARG A 167 6.30 -31.70 29.49
C ARG A 167 5.24 -31.93 28.40
N ARG A 168 4.43 -30.92 28.10
CA ARG A 168 3.46 -31.04 27.00
C ARG A 168 4.25 -31.09 25.70
N PRO A 169 3.85 -31.86 24.67
CA PRO A 169 4.59 -31.93 23.40
C PRO A 169 4.90 -30.56 22.79
N TRP A 170 3.96 -29.63 22.97
CA TRP A 170 4.04 -28.23 22.54
C TRP A 170 5.14 -27.42 23.24
N ASP A 171 5.51 -27.74 24.49
CA ASP A 171 6.51 -26.99 25.29
C ASP A 171 7.92 -27.06 24.71
N THR A 172 8.21 -28.08 23.91
CA THR A 172 9.48 -28.23 23.17
C THR A 172 9.46 -27.57 21.79
N PHE A 173 8.29 -27.43 21.16
CA PHE A 173 8.16 -26.87 19.80
C PHE A 173 8.45 -25.36 19.78
N TRP A 174 7.91 -24.61 20.76
CA TRP A 174 8.01 -23.15 20.81
C TRP A 174 9.36 -22.60 21.34
N ARG A 175 10.32 -23.45 21.72
CA ARG A 175 11.49 -23.02 22.52
C ARG A 175 12.79 -22.76 21.75
N ARG A 176 12.88 -23.00 20.44
CA ARG A 176 14.18 -22.87 19.74
C ARG A 176 14.25 -22.23 18.36
N GLU A 177 13.18 -22.20 17.58
CA GLU A 177 13.16 -21.37 16.37
C GLU A 177 12.62 -19.98 16.70
N ARG A 178 13.52 -18.99 16.77
CA ARG A 178 13.12 -17.60 16.44
C ARG A 178 12.52 -17.65 15.03
N LEU A 179 11.45 -16.91 14.77
CA LEU A 179 10.89 -16.77 13.43
C LEU A 179 11.93 -16.06 12.54
N VAL A 180 12.77 -16.84 11.84
CA VAL A 180 13.97 -16.31 11.16
C VAL A 180 13.53 -15.58 9.91
N LEU A 181 13.53 -14.25 10.00
CA LEU A 181 13.53 -13.36 8.85
C LEU A 181 14.82 -13.61 8.05
N VAL A 182 14.70 -14.22 6.87
CA VAL A 182 15.85 -14.61 6.05
C VAL A 182 16.30 -13.42 5.21
N VAL A 183 17.15 -12.58 5.81
CA VAL A 183 17.83 -11.48 5.11
C VAL A 183 18.97 -12.05 4.25
N SER A 184 18.96 -11.73 2.96
CA SER A 184 19.99 -12.17 2.01
C SER A 184 21.40 -11.71 2.43
N GLU A 185 22.43 -12.39 1.92
CA GLU A 185 23.81 -12.03 2.25
C GLU A 185 24.14 -10.60 1.81
N GLU A 186 23.77 -10.23 0.57
CA GLU A 186 24.01 -8.90 0.02
C GLU A 186 23.31 -7.80 0.84
N VAL A 187 22.04 -7.99 1.19
CA VAL A 187 21.29 -7.01 2.01
C VAL A 187 21.87 -6.91 3.41
N ARG A 188 22.25 -8.03 4.04
CA ARG A 188 22.82 -8.02 5.39
C ARG A 188 24.19 -7.34 5.43
N GLN A 189 25.04 -7.59 4.43
CA GLN A 189 26.33 -6.92 4.28
C GLN A 189 26.13 -5.42 4.02
N ALA A 190 25.23 -5.05 3.11
CA ALA A 190 24.95 -3.66 2.79
C ALA A 190 24.51 -2.87 4.04
N LEU A 191 23.55 -3.39 4.81
CA LEU A 191 23.10 -2.79 6.07
C LEU A 191 24.25 -2.70 7.10
N ALA A 192 25.08 -3.74 7.21
CA ALA A 192 26.21 -3.76 8.15
C ALA A 192 27.33 -2.78 7.77
N THR A 193 27.51 -2.47 6.49
CA THR A 193 28.48 -1.48 5.98
C THR A 193 27.87 -0.11 5.68
N GLY A 194 26.63 0.18 6.12
CA GLY A 194 25.95 1.45 5.88
C GLY A 194 25.63 1.76 4.40
N ARG A 195 25.68 0.76 3.50
CA ARG A 195 25.30 0.93 2.09
C ARG A 195 23.79 1.10 1.92
N PRO A 196 23.34 1.85 0.91
CA PRO A 196 21.92 2.03 0.64
C PRO A 196 21.21 0.73 0.21
N VAL A 197 19.98 0.53 0.71
CA VAL A 197 19.12 -0.62 0.41
C VAL A 197 17.70 -0.15 0.16
N VAL A 198 17.05 -0.68 -0.89
CA VAL A 198 15.65 -0.40 -1.23
C VAL A 198 14.85 -1.71 -1.22
N ALA A 199 13.83 -1.78 -0.38
CA ALA A 199 12.88 -2.89 -0.42
C ALA A 199 11.96 -2.82 -1.65
N LEU A 200 11.53 -3.98 -2.14
CA LEU A 200 10.54 -4.13 -3.21
C LEU A 200 9.47 -5.16 -2.80
N GLU A 201 8.23 -4.98 -3.25
CA GLU A 201 7.14 -5.94 -3.02
C GLU A 201 7.07 -6.99 -4.13
N SER A 202 6.64 -8.22 -3.80
CA SER A 202 6.44 -9.27 -4.81
C SER A 202 5.01 -9.37 -5.35
N THR A 203 4.01 -8.72 -4.74
CA THR A 203 2.62 -8.79 -5.24
C THR A 203 2.48 -8.27 -6.67
N ILE A 204 3.25 -7.25 -7.06
CA ILE A 204 3.29 -6.78 -8.45
C ILE A 204 3.79 -7.87 -9.42
N ILE A 205 4.73 -8.71 -8.98
CA ILE A 205 5.34 -9.79 -9.78
C ILE A 205 4.37 -10.97 -9.93
N ALA A 206 3.77 -11.44 -8.83
CA ALA A 206 2.92 -12.63 -8.86
C ALA A 206 1.47 -12.36 -9.28
N HIS A 207 0.95 -11.15 -9.04
CA HIS A 207 -0.48 -10.82 -9.17
C HIS A 207 -0.78 -9.51 -9.93
N GLY A 208 0.24 -8.72 -10.28
CA GLY A 208 0.08 -7.42 -10.94
C GLY A 208 0.54 -7.36 -12.39
N LEU A 209 1.14 -8.43 -12.92
CA LEU A 209 1.81 -8.48 -14.23
C LEU A 209 1.61 -9.87 -14.88
N PRO A 210 1.42 -9.94 -16.22
CA PRO A 210 1.29 -11.22 -16.91
C PRO A 210 2.64 -11.95 -17.05
N ARG A 211 2.60 -13.29 -17.05
CA ARG A 211 3.76 -14.14 -17.39
C ARG A 211 4.04 -14.11 -18.90
N PRO A 212 5.31 -14.22 -19.36
CA PRO A 212 6.55 -14.21 -18.59
C PRO A 212 7.08 -12.79 -18.28
N ARG A 213 6.39 -11.74 -18.76
CA ARG A 213 6.81 -10.34 -18.62
C ARG A 213 7.01 -9.91 -17.16
N ASN A 214 6.30 -10.53 -16.22
CA ASN A 214 6.42 -10.29 -14.79
C ASN A 214 7.84 -10.54 -14.23
N LEU A 215 8.50 -11.64 -14.60
CA LEU A 215 9.89 -11.92 -14.19
C LEU A 215 10.86 -10.90 -14.81
N GLN A 216 10.67 -10.57 -16.09
CA GLN A 216 11.51 -9.59 -16.78
C GLN A 216 11.40 -8.21 -16.12
N VAL A 217 10.18 -7.76 -15.78
CA VAL A 217 9.97 -6.51 -15.05
C VAL A 217 10.57 -6.57 -13.64
N ALA A 218 10.48 -7.71 -12.94
CA ALA A 218 11.11 -7.85 -11.62
C ALA A 218 12.63 -7.63 -11.70
N LEU A 219 13.29 -8.22 -12.71
CA LEU A 219 14.72 -8.01 -12.97
C LEU A 219 15.03 -6.58 -13.41
N GLU A 220 14.21 -5.96 -14.28
CA GLU A 220 14.33 -4.54 -14.65
C GLU A 220 14.25 -3.61 -13.43
N LEU A 221 13.44 -3.95 -12.41
CA LEU A 221 13.31 -3.15 -11.19
C LEU A 221 14.43 -3.43 -10.18
N GLU A 222 14.95 -4.66 -10.07
CA GLU A 222 16.14 -4.91 -9.25
C GLU A 222 17.37 -4.20 -9.82
N GLU A 223 17.56 -4.20 -11.15
CA GLU A 223 18.66 -3.48 -11.80
C GLU A 223 18.50 -1.95 -11.67
N ALA A 224 17.29 -1.42 -11.79
CA ALA A 224 17.04 0.02 -11.59
C ALA A 224 17.29 0.51 -10.14
N VAL A 225 17.40 -0.39 -9.14
CA VAL A 225 17.92 -0.06 -7.81
C VAL A 225 19.46 0.00 -7.82
N ARG A 226 20.10 -0.90 -8.57
CA ARG A 226 21.57 -1.03 -8.70
C ARG A 226 22.19 0.12 -9.49
N ASP A 227 21.52 0.58 -10.55
CA ASP A 227 21.87 1.78 -11.33
C ASP A 227 22.06 3.03 -10.43
N GLU A 228 21.20 3.18 -9.42
CA GLU A 228 21.22 4.30 -8.47
C GLU A 228 22.15 4.03 -7.26
N GLY A 229 22.99 2.99 -7.34
CA GLY A 229 24.00 2.62 -6.34
C GLY A 229 23.51 1.83 -5.13
N ALA A 230 22.24 1.42 -5.10
CA ALA A 230 21.61 0.74 -3.97
C ALA A 230 21.50 -0.78 -4.16
N VAL A 231 21.26 -1.50 -3.07
CA VAL A 231 20.98 -2.95 -3.09
C VAL A 231 19.47 -3.19 -3.11
N PRO A 232 18.92 -3.95 -4.09
CA PRO A 232 17.52 -4.35 -4.08
C PRO A 232 17.25 -5.40 -3.01
N ALA A 233 16.15 -5.22 -2.30
CA ALA A 233 15.69 -6.09 -1.23
C ALA A 233 14.25 -6.55 -1.49
N THR A 234 14.01 -7.21 -2.62
CA THR A 234 12.71 -7.84 -2.93
C THR A 234 12.30 -8.78 -1.79
N THR A 235 11.05 -8.64 -1.33
CA THR A 235 10.51 -9.42 -0.22
C THR A 235 9.52 -10.47 -0.71
N ALA A 236 9.43 -11.61 -0.01
CA ALA A 236 8.43 -12.65 -0.24
C ALA A 236 8.32 -13.56 1.00
N VAL A 237 7.42 -14.54 0.96
CA VAL A 237 7.51 -15.75 1.79
C VAL A 237 7.69 -16.96 0.86
N LEU A 238 8.65 -17.83 1.16
CA LEU A 238 8.87 -19.07 0.43
C LEU A 238 8.95 -20.22 1.43
N ASP A 239 8.13 -21.26 1.22
CA ASP A 239 8.12 -22.48 2.04
C ASP A 239 7.96 -22.18 3.55
N GLY A 240 7.14 -21.18 3.88
CA GLY A 240 6.92 -20.67 5.24
C GLY A 240 8.04 -19.76 5.80
N ARG A 241 9.05 -19.41 5.01
CA ARG A 241 10.17 -18.54 5.43
C ARG A 241 10.05 -17.14 4.83
N PRO A 242 9.91 -16.07 5.65
CA PRO A 242 9.89 -14.70 5.14
C PRO A 242 11.30 -14.27 4.70
N HIS A 243 11.41 -13.73 3.50
CA HIS A 243 12.67 -13.29 2.87
C HIS A 243 12.72 -11.78 2.68
N VAL A 244 13.93 -11.21 2.81
CA VAL A 244 14.25 -9.82 2.44
C VAL A 244 15.53 -9.84 1.61
N GLY A 245 15.40 -9.50 0.32
CA GLY A 245 16.36 -9.87 -0.71
C GLY A 245 16.12 -11.31 -1.18
N LEU A 246 15.75 -11.48 -2.45
CA LEU A 246 15.65 -12.77 -3.11
C LEU A 246 16.95 -13.08 -3.88
N ARG A 247 17.22 -14.37 -4.09
CA ARG A 247 18.18 -14.83 -5.12
C ARG A 247 17.43 -14.97 -6.45
N PRO A 248 18.09 -14.98 -7.62
CA PRO A 248 17.43 -15.13 -8.93
C PRO A 248 16.44 -16.31 -8.98
N ALA A 249 16.88 -17.52 -8.60
CA ALA A 249 16.02 -18.70 -8.52
C ALA A 249 14.84 -18.59 -7.53
N GLN A 250 14.87 -17.66 -6.57
CA GLN A 250 13.74 -17.37 -5.68
C GLN A 250 12.78 -16.32 -6.26
N LEU A 251 13.30 -15.39 -7.06
CA LEU A 251 12.51 -14.44 -7.85
C LEU A 251 11.76 -15.17 -8.98
N GLU A 252 12.44 -16.09 -9.66
CA GLU A 252 11.88 -17.03 -10.64
C GLU A 252 10.71 -17.83 -10.07
N ARG A 253 10.88 -18.44 -8.87
CA ARG A 253 9.78 -19.12 -8.17
C ARG A 253 8.58 -18.21 -7.93
N ILE A 254 8.80 -17.00 -7.41
CA ILE A 254 7.73 -16.02 -7.15
C ILE A 254 7.01 -15.56 -8.43
N ALA A 255 7.72 -15.47 -9.55
CA ALA A 255 7.13 -15.10 -10.83
C ALA A 255 6.42 -16.28 -11.54
N GLY A 256 6.93 -17.51 -11.38
CA GLY A 256 6.58 -18.68 -12.20
C GLY A 256 5.78 -19.79 -11.51
N GLU A 257 5.86 -19.98 -10.19
CA GLU A 257 5.13 -21.04 -9.49
C GLU A 257 3.61 -20.75 -9.43
N ASP A 258 2.80 -21.78 -9.62
CA ASP A 258 1.36 -21.70 -9.37
C ASP A 258 1.04 -21.80 -7.87
N GLY A 259 -0.08 -21.23 -7.46
CA GLY A 259 -0.52 -21.26 -6.05
C GLY A 259 0.22 -20.28 -5.12
N ILE A 260 1.14 -19.45 -5.63
CA ILE A 260 1.76 -18.33 -4.88
C ILE A 260 0.65 -17.43 -4.31
N ARG A 261 0.56 -17.36 -2.99
CA ARG A 261 -0.50 -16.60 -2.29
C ARG A 261 -0.20 -15.10 -2.27
N LYS A 262 -1.23 -14.25 -2.34
CA LYS A 262 -1.11 -12.83 -1.97
C LYS A 262 -1.11 -12.73 -0.43
N LEU A 263 -0.05 -12.20 0.17
CA LEU A 263 0.14 -12.13 1.62
C LEU A 263 0.23 -10.67 2.09
N GLY A 264 -0.77 -10.22 2.84
CA GLY A 264 -0.68 -9.02 3.66
C GLY A 264 -0.04 -9.31 5.01
N HIS A 265 0.22 -8.27 5.80
CA HIS A 265 0.96 -8.42 7.06
C HIS A 265 0.29 -9.35 8.10
N ARG A 266 -1.05 -9.45 8.06
CA ARG A 266 -1.85 -10.35 8.92
C ARG A 266 -1.72 -11.82 8.52
N ASP A 267 -1.39 -12.08 7.25
CA ASP A 267 -1.38 -13.42 6.67
C ASP A 267 0.00 -14.08 6.84
N LEU A 268 1.05 -13.29 7.16
CA LEU A 268 2.41 -13.77 7.40
C LEU A 268 2.51 -14.86 8.49
N PRO A 269 1.89 -14.76 9.69
CA PRO A 269 1.98 -15.82 10.71
C PRO A 269 1.32 -17.12 10.25
N LEU A 270 0.25 -17.03 9.45
CA LEU A 270 -0.45 -18.17 8.87
C LEU A 270 0.41 -18.84 7.78
N ALA A 271 1.04 -18.05 6.91
CA ALA A 271 1.95 -18.55 5.87
C ALA A 271 3.16 -19.28 6.48
N VAL A 272 3.76 -18.71 7.55
CA VAL A 272 4.85 -19.36 8.29
C VAL A 272 4.38 -20.68 8.92
N ALA A 273 3.27 -20.67 9.66
CA ALA A 273 2.76 -21.85 10.34
C ALA A 273 2.31 -22.97 9.38
N ALA A 274 1.89 -22.62 8.16
CA ALA A 274 1.44 -23.56 7.12
C ALA A 274 2.54 -23.97 6.13
N GLY A 275 3.77 -23.49 6.26
CA GLY A 275 4.85 -23.76 5.29
C GLY A 275 4.58 -23.17 3.88
N ALA A 276 3.73 -22.15 3.77
CA ALA A 276 3.24 -21.67 2.49
C ALA A 276 4.15 -20.65 1.81
N SER A 277 4.23 -20.70 0.48
CA SER A 277 4.83 -19.66 -0.36
C SER A 277 3.81 -18.58 -0.72
N GLY A 278 4.28 -17.34 -0.86
CA GLY A 278 3.43 -16.21 -1.21
C GLY A 278 4.17 -14.90 -1.45
N ALA A 279 3.61 -14.11 -2.35
CA ALA A 279 4.03 -12.76 -2.66
C ALA A 279 3.50 -11.76 -1.63
N THR A 280 4.37 -10.89 -1.15
CA THR A 280 4.09 -9.87 -0.12
C THR A 280 3.41 -8.65 -0.75
N THR A 281 2.37 -8.09 -0.10
CA THR A 281 1.85 -6.76 -0.46
C THR A 281 2.70 -5.66 0.14
N VAL A 282 2.43 -4.40 -0.22
CA VAL A 282 2.86 -3.18 0.50
C VAL A 282 2.94 -3.38 2.03
N SER A 283 1.88 -3.84 2.70
CA SER A 283 1.90 -4.08 4.15
C SER A 283 2.92 -5.14 4.58
N ALA A 284 2.92 -6.33 3.97
CA ALA A 284 3.85 -7.38 4.35
C ALA A 284 5.30 -6.97 4.06
N THR A 285 5.54 -6.32 2.93
CA THR A 285 6.84 -5.78 2.51
C THR A 285 7.36 -4.76 3.52
N ALA A 286 6.56 -3.76 3.87
CA ALA A 286 6.93 -2.73 4.84
C ALA A 286 7.29 -3.33 6.22
N LEU A 287 6.51 -4.31 6.69
CA LEU A 287 6.76 -4.96 7.98
C LEU A 287 8.05 -5.81 7.99
N LEU A 288 8.34 -6.52 6.89
CA LEU A 288 9.54 -7.35 6.76
C LEU A 288 10.79 -6.48 6.53
N ALA A 289 10.71 -5.48 5.66
CA ALA A 289 11.78 -4.52 5.39
C ALA A 289 12.20 -3.76 6.66
N ALA A 290 11.25 -3.16 7.37
CA ALA A 290 11.54 -2.44 8.61
C ALA A 290 12.13 -3.35 9.71
N ARG A 291 11.73 -4.64 9.76
CA ARG A 291 12.33 -5.64 10.67
C ARG A 291 13.71 -6.12 10.26
N ALA A 292 14.07 -6.03 8.99
CA ALA A 292 15.44 -6.23 8.53
C ALA A 292 16.33 -4.99 8.77
N GLY A 293 15.74 -3.82 9.05
CA GLY A 293 16.44 -2.54 9.17
C GLY A 293 16.46 -1.70 7.89
N VAL A 294 15.77 -2.14 6.82
CA VAL A 294 15.66 -1.39 5.56
C VAL A 294 14.69 -0.22 5.73
N ARG A 295 15.16 0.99 5.43
CA ARG A 295 14.43 2.25 5.70
C ARG A 295 13.68 2.82 4.49
N VAL A 296 13.92 2.33 3.28
CA VAL A 296 13.29 2.82 2.04
C VAL A 296 12.64 1.65 1.27
N PHE A 297 11.44 1.87 0.75
CA PHE A 297 10.63 0.89 0.01
C PHE A 297 10.01 1.56 -1.22
N ALA A 298 10.08 0.92 -2.39
CA ALA A 298 9.41 1.37 -3.61
C ALA A 298 8.26 0.42 -4.02
N THR A 299 7.14 1.00 -4.44
CA THR A 299 5.99 0.32 -5.06
C THR A 299 5.42 1.19 -6.19
N GLY A 300 4.57 0.62 -7.04
CA GLY A 300 3.77 1.42 -7.98
C GLY A 300 2.80 2.34 -7.25
N GLY A 301 2.02 1.81 -6.29
CA GLY A 301 0.98 2.57 -5.60
C GLY A 301 0.38 1.80 -4.42
N LEU A 302 0.04 2.50 -3.34
CA LEU A 302 -0.47 1.90 -2.10
C LEU A 302 -1.88 1.32 -2.27
N GLY A 303 -2.28 0.41 -1.38
CA GLY A 303 -3.69 0.26 -1.03
C GLY A 303 -4.19 1.43 -0.18
N GLY A 304 -5.50 1.55 -0.01
CA GLY A 304 -6.12 2.67 0.69
C GLY A 304 -7.55 2.39 1.10
N VAL A 305 -8.33 3.43 1.31
CA VAL A 305 -9.78 3.37 1.54
C VAL A 305 -10.46 3.08 0.19
N HIS A 306 -11.33 2.07 0.12
CA HIS A 306 -12.08 1.78 -1.10
C HIS A 306 -13.21 2.79 -1.31
N ARG A 307 -13.70 2.88 -2.56
CA ARG A 307 -14.94 3.60 -2.84
C ARG A 307 -16.11 2.95 -2.08
N GLU A 308 -17.11 3.76 -1.76
CA GLU A 308 -18.25 3.39 -0.90
C GLU A 308 -17.87 2.88 0.51
N TRP A 309 -16.67 3.20 1.02
CA TRP A 309 -16.21 2.81 2.37
C TRP A 309 -17.24 3.05 3.48
N THR A 310 -18.01 4.15 3.41
CA THR A 310 -19.07 4.48 4.38
C THR A 310 -20.21 3.45 4.46
N VAL A 311 -20.32 2.56 3.48
CA VAL A 311 -21.25 1.42 3.43
C VAL A 311 -20.49 0.10 3.55
N THR A 312 -19.42 -0.10 2.75
CA THR A 312 -18.73 -1.39 2.61
C THR A 312 -17.71 -1.70 3.71
N GLN A 313 -17.13 -0.67 4.32
CA GLN A 313 -16.02 -0.77 5.27
C GLN A 313 -14.81 -1.61 4.75
N ASP A 314 -14.46 -1.51 3.46
CA ASP A 314 -13.24 -2.11 2.88
C ASP A 314 -12.05 -1.12 2.85
N GLU A 315 -11.02 -1.38 3.66
CA GLU A 315 -9.81 -0.56 3.83
C GLU A 315 -8.57 -1.44 3.74
N SER A 316 -7.57 -0.99 3.00
CA SER A 316 -6.30 -1.70 2.94
C SER A 316 -5.59 -1.72 4.28
N ALA A 317 -5.22 -2.93 4.70
CA ALA A 317 -4.33 -3.22 5.82
C ALA A 317 -2.93 -2.58 5.69
N ASP A 318 -2.62 -1.95 4.56
CA ASP A 318 -1.45 -1.08 4.39
C ASP A 318 -1.54 0.17 5.31
N LEU A 319 -2.66 0.90 5.31
CA LEU A 319 -2.78 2.18 6.02
C LEU A 319 -2.54 2.01 7.53
N GLY A 320 -3.29 1.09 8.13
CA GLY A 320 -3.18 0.77 9.55
C GLY A 320 -1.85 0.15 9.95
N LEU A 321 -1.02 -0.33 9.02
CA LEU A 321 0.34 -0.79 9.31
C LEU A 321 1.37 0.32 9.17
N LEU A 322 1.28 1.14 8.11
CA LEU A 322 2.17 2.28 7.88
C LEU A 322 2.14 3.25 9.06
N ALA A 323 0.96 3.42 9.68
CA ALA A 323 0.73 4.11 10.96
C ALA A 323 1.48 3.55 12.18
N ARG A 324 2.22 2.43 12.04
CA ARG A 324 3.01 1.79 13.10
C ARG A 324 4.42 1.38 12.65
N THR A 325 4.85 1.75 11.43
CA THR A 325 6.06 1.20 10.79
C THR A 325 7.00 2.30 10.32
N ARG A 326 8.22 2.32 10.88
CA ARG A 326 9.27 3.32 10.59
C ARG A 326 9.92 3.06 9.22
N ILE A 327 9.27 3.48 8.14
CA ILE A 327 9.76 3.27 6.77
C ILE A 327 9.33 4.41 5.82
N THR A 328 10.19 4.75 4.87
CA THR A 328 9.87 5.68 3.78
C THR A 328 9.37 4.88 2.59
N VAL A 329 8.18 5.22 2.07
CA VAL A 329 7.56 4.51 0.95
C VAL A 329 7.40 5.46 -0.23
N VAL A 330 8.09 5.15 -1.34
CA VAL A 330 7.99 5.88 -2.60
C VAL A 330 6.93 5.21 -3.49
N CYS A 331 5.94 5.98 -3.91
CA CYS A 331 4.77 5.47 -4.63
C CYS A 331 4.10 6.56 -5.47
N ALA A 332 3.34 6.20 -6.51
CA ALA A 332 2.49 7.13 -7.25
C ALA A 332 1.13 7.34 -6.55
N GLY A 333 1.19 7.55 -5.23
CA GLY A 333 0.00 7.68 -4.39
C GLY A 333 -0.69 6.34 -4.14
N VAL A 334 -2.03 6.33 -4.18
CA VAL A 334 -2.84 5.12 -3.98
C VAL A 334 -3.47 4.69 -5.31
N LYS A 335 -3.65 3.37 -5.50
CA LYS A 335 -4.21 2.79 -6.73
C LYS A 335 -5.50 3.52 -7.15
N SER A 336 -5.62 3.91 -8.42
CA SER A 336 -6.70 4.77 -8.94
C SER A 336 -8.14 4.22 -8.77
N ILE A 337 -8.25 2.92 -8.49
CA ILE A 337 -9.49 2.22 -8.12
C ILE A 337 -10.02 2.57 -6.71
N LEU A 338 -9.25 3.31 -5.90
CA LEU A 338 -9.54 3.68 -4.52
C LEU A 338 -10.14 5.08 -4.37
N ASP A 339 -10.63 5.38 -3.17
CA ASP A 339 -11.06 6.72 -2.78
C ASP A 339 -9.85 7.53 -2.27
N VAL A 340 -9.33 8.43 -3.11
CA VAL A 340 -8.19 9.29 -2.79
C VAL A 340 -8.45 10.24 -1.62
N PRO A 341 -9.52 11.07 -1.60
CA PRO A 341 -9.75 12.01 -0.50
C PRO A 341 -10.02 11.31 0.83
N ALA A 342 -10.78 10.20 0.85
CA ALA A 342 -10.97 9.41 2.06
C ALA A 342 -9.66 8.77 2.54
N THR A 343 -8.79 8.32 1.61
CA THR A 343 -7.47 7.79 1.98
C THR A 343 -6.55 8.87 2.55
N LEU A 344 -6.55 10.09 2.02
CA LEU A 344 -5.75 11.21 2.57
C LEU A 344 -6.21 11.58 3.99
N GLN A 345 -7.52 11.74 4.20
CA GLN A 345 -8.10 11.98 5.53
C GLN A 345 -7.82 10.83 6.51
N ARG A 346 -7.74 9.59 6.01
CA ARG A 346 -7.40 8.42 6.82
C ARG A 346 -5.92 8.38 7.19
N LEU A 347 -5.02 8.76 6.28
CA LEU A 347 -3.58 8.87 6.55
C LEU A 347 -3.29 9.97 7.58
N GLU A 348 -3.95 11.13 7.46
CA GLU A 348 -3.95 12.20 8.47
C GLU A 348 -4.39 11.68 9.85
N THR A 349 -5.58 11.06 9.93
CA THR A 349 -6.15 10.49 11.16
C THR A 349 -5.23 9.43 11.80
N LEU A 350 -4.46 8.71 10.99
CA LEU A 350 -3.52 7.68 11.44
C LEU A 350 -2.10 8.21 11.74
N GLY A 351 -1.83 9.51 11.55
CA GLY A 351 -0.52 10.11 11.76
C GLY A 351 0.56 9.63 10.78
N VAL A 352 0.17 9.29 9.55
CA VAL A 352 1.11 8.93 8.47
C VAL A 352 1.43 10.17 7.65
N ALA A 353 2.70 10.56 7.62
CA ALA A 353 3.11 11.75 6.88
C ALA A 353 3.06 11.52 5.37
N VAL A 354 2.51 12.46 4.62
CA VAL A 354 2.46 12.47 3.15
C VAL A 354 3.15 13.72 2.63
N ALA A 355 4.07 13.56 1.68
CA ALA A 355 4.68 14.67 0.95
C ALA A 355 4.77 14.35 -0.55
N GLY A 356 4.44 15.32 -1.38
CA GLY A 356 4.60 15.22 -2.84
C GLY A 356 6.06 15.42 -3.24
N TYR A 357 6.58 14.59 -4.14
CA TYR A 357 7.92 14.76 -4.69
C TYR A 357 7.87 15.56 -5.99
N GLY A 358 8.43 16.77 -5.99
CA GLY A 358 8.36 17.70 -7.12
C GLY A 358 6.98 18.33 -7.36
N THR A 359 5.96 17.98 -6.57
CA THR A 359 4.56 18.35 -6.78
C THR A 359 3.86 18.80 -5.48
N SER A 360 2.90 19.71 -5.59
CA SER A 360 1.93 20.08 -4.53
C SER A 360 0.59 19.35 -4.67
N ARG A 361 0.52 18.40 -5.61
CA ARG A 361 -0.68 17.64 -5.98
C ARG A 361 -0.47 16.16 -5.70
N PHE A 362 -1.45 15.49 -5.10
CA PHE A 362 -1.35 14.06 -4.86
C PHE A 362 -1.54 13.29 -6.19
N PRO A 363 -0.64 12.38 -6.59
CA PRO A 363 -0.76 11.64 -7.84
C PRO A 363 -1.89 10.61 -7.83
N GLY A 364 -2.48 10.37 -9.00
CA GLY A 364 -3.61 9.47 -9.21
C GLY A 364 -3.20 8.07 -9.71
N PHE A 365 -2.03 7.56 -9.32
CA PHE A 365 -1.42 6.28 -9.73
C PHE A 365 -1.13 6.13 -11.23
N TYR A 366 -2.16 6.15 -12.08
CA TYR A 366 -2.00 6.22 -13.54
C TYR A 366 -1.96 7.64 -14.08
N LEU A 367 -2.28 8.63 -13.24
CA LEU A 367 -2.34 10.06 -13.55
C LEU A 367 -1.32 10.82 -12.69
N ALA A 368 -0.72 11.87 -13.25
CA ALA A 368 0.21 12.74 -12.53
C ALA A 368 -0.47 13.54 -11.39
N ASP A 369 -1.77 13.82 -11.54
CA ASP A 369 -2.63 14.49 -10.56
C ASP A 369 -3.92 13.67 -10.32
N SER A 370 -4.38 13.62 -9.07
CA SER A 370 -5.65 13.01 -8.66
C SER A 370 -6.79 14.01 -8.49
N GLY A 371 -6.53 15.32 -8.59
CA GLY A 371 -7.46 16.37 -8.22
C GLY A 371 -7.37 16.80 -6.75
N HIS A 372 -6.53 16.14 -5.93
CA HIS A 372 -6.32 16.46 -4.51
C HIS A 372 -4.94 17.12 -4.24
N PRO A 373 -4.81 18.00 -3.23
CA PRO A 373 -3.54 18.61 -2.85
C PRO A 373 -2.71 17.71 -1.91
N VAL A 374 -1.46 18.10 -1.63
CA VAL A 374 -0.67 17.66 -0.47
C VAL A 374 -0.13 18.88 0.28
N ASP A 375 -0.05 18.81 1.60
CA ASP A 375 0.38 19.95 2.44
C ASP A 375 1.89 20.21 2.38
N TRP A 376 2.67 19.20 2.00
CA TRP A 376 4.14 19.26 1.95
C TRP A 376 4.67 18.83 0.58
N THR A 377 5.65 19.57 0.06
CA THR A 377 6.37 19.25 -1.17
C THR A 377 7.86 19.18 -0.89
N LEU A 378 8.49 18.05 -1.24
CA LEU A 378 9.93 17.83 -1.21
C LEU A 378 10.47 17.83 -2.66
N ARG A 379 11.70 18.29 -2.89
CA ARG A 379 12.27 18.44 -4.25
C ARG A 379 13.55 17.64 -4.49
N THR A 380 14.24 17.22 -3.43
CA THR A 380 15.52 16.49 -3.52
C THR A 380 15.51 15.21 -2.66
N PRO A 381 16.36 14.21 -2.98
CA PRO A 381 16.48 13.02 -2.14
C PRO A 381 17.01 13.33 -0.73
N ASP A 382 17.88 14.33 -0.62
CA ASP A 382 18.48 14.79 0.63
C ASP A 382 17.45 15.51 1.53
N GLU A 383 16.45 16.22 0.97
CA GLU A 383 15.28 16.69 1.73
C GLU A 383 14.47 15.53 2.34
N VAL A 384 14.25 14.44 1.58
CA VAL A 384 13.54 13.26 2.10
C VAL A 384 14.35 12.60 3.23
N ALA A 385 15.66 12.43 3.03
CA ALA A 385 16.55 11.90 4.06
C ALA A 385 16.59 12.80 5.32
N ALA A 386 16.54 14.13 5.17
CA ALA A 386 16.44 15.07 6.28
C ALA A 386 15.12 14.91 7.08
N VAL A 387 14.00 14.66 6.41
CA VAL A 387 12.72 14.33 7.08
C VAL A 387 12.82 12.99 7.84
N MET A 388 13.44 11.97 7.24
CA MET A 388 13.69 10.68 7.92
C MET A 388 14.56 10.85 9.18
N ARG A 389 15.58 11.70 9.11
CA ARG A 389 16.47 12.03 10.23
C ARG A 389 15.72 12.81 11.31
N ALA A 390 14.83 13.74 10.93
CA ALA A 390 13.98 14.49 11.85
C ALA A 390 12.96 13.58 12.56
N GLN A 391 12.32 12.63 11.86
CA GLN A 391 11.43 11.64 12.48
C GLN A 391 12.14 10.87 13.61
N ASP A 392 13.40 10.49 13.40
CA ASP A 392 14.18 9.72 14.37
C ASP A 392 14.67 10.61 15.52
N MET A 393 15.16 11.82 15.24
CA MET A 393 15.56 12.80 16.26
C MET A 393 14.42 13.21 17.19
N LEU A 394 13.18 13.29 16.69
CA LEU A 394 11.99 13.63 17.49
C LEU A 394 11.51 12.48 18.39
N ALA A 395 12.04 11.26 18.23
CA ALA A 395 11.68 10.07 19.00
C ALA A 395 10.16 9.77 19.11
N GLY A 396 9.36 10.28 18.16
CA GLY A 396 7.91 10.10 18.14
C GLY A 396 7.48 8.66 17.82
N PRO A 397 6.17 8.37 17.82
CA PRO A 397 5.63 7.07 17.43
C PRO A 397 6.16 6.60 16.06
N ASN A 398 6.34 5.29 15.91
CA ASN A 398 6.71 4.73 14.60
C ASN A 398 5.58 4.95 13.61
N SER A 399 5.85 5.73 12.57
CA SER A 399 4.94 5.93 11.45
C SER A 399 5.76 6.04 10.16
N ALA A 400 5.12 5.82 9.02
CA ALA A 400 5.75 5.90 7.72
C ALA A 400 5.85 7.34 7.20
N LEU A 401 6.76 7.55 6.26
CA LEU A 401 6.79 8.71 5.37
C LEU A 401 6.38 8.26 3.97
N ILE A 402 5.24 8.74 3.47
CA ILE A 402 4.81 8.53 2.09
C ILE A 402 5.39 9.64 1.23
N VAL A 403 6.25 9.25 0.28
CA VAL A 403 6.79 10.11 -0.76
C VAL A 403 5.96 9.85 -2.03
N ALA A 404 5.01 10.74 -2.28
CA ALA A 404 4.07 10.64 -3.37
C ALA A 404 4.68 11.24 -4.65
N HIS A 405 5.12 10.39 -5.56
CA HIS A 405 5.90 10.73 -6.74
C HIS A 405 5.07 10.47 -8.02
N PRO A 406 4.75 11.50 -8.83
CA PRO A 406 3.87 11.34 -9.98
C PRO A 406 4.52 10.52 -11.09
N VAL A 407 3.68 9.79 -11.85
CA VAL A 407 4.05 9.32 -13.18
C VAL A 407 4.25 10.53 -14.10
N PRO A 408 5.25 10.56 -15.00
CA PRO A 408 5.43 11.66 -15.94
C PRO A 408 4.18 11.88 -16.80
N GLU A 409 3.81 13.14 -17.07
CA GLU A 409 2.60 13.46 -17.85
C GLU A 409 2.62 12.88 -19.28
N SER A 410 3.81 12.64 -19.84
CA SER A 410 4.03 11.98 -21.13
C SER A 410 3.91 10.45 -21.10
N GLU A 411 3.86 9.84 -19.91
CA GLU A 411 3.75 8.39 -19.69
C GLU A 411 2.48 8.01 -18.88
N GLN A 412 1.64 9.00 -18.55
CA GLN A 412 0.40 8.79 -17.82
C GLN A 412 -0.71 8.24 -18.74
N LEU A 413 -1.72 7.60 -18.15
CA LEU A 413 -2.92 7.17 -18.88
C LEU A 413 -3.77 8.39 -19.26
N ASP A 414 -4.39 8.39 -20.45
CA ASP A 414 -5.31 9.46 -20.85
C ASP A 414 -6.43 9.65 -19.78
N PRO A 415 -6.62 10.86 -19.22
CA PRO A 415 -7.57 11.06 -18.12
C PRO A 415 -9.03 10.79 -18.47
N VAL A 416 -9.43 10.96 -19.73
CA VAL A 416 -10.82 10.75 -20.18
C VAL A 416 -11.10 9.26 -20.40
N LEU A 417 -10.14 8.54 -20.97
CA LEU A 417 -10.11 7.07 -21.04
C LEU A 417 -10.13 6.47 -19.63
N HIS A 418 -9.27 6.95 -18.73
CA HIS A 418 -9.20 6.47 -17.34
C HIS A 418 -10.52 6.66 -16.61
N ALA A 419 -11.08 7.88 -16.62
CA ALA A 419 -12.33 8.18 -15.93
C ALA A 419 -13.51 7.33 -16.44
N ARG A 420 -13.61 7.14 -17.76
CA ARG A 420 -14.63 6.28 -18.39
C ARG A 420 -14.46 4.82 -17.95
N VAL A 421 -13.30 4.24 -18.21
CA VAL A 421 -13.05 2.81 -17.98
C VAL A 421 -13.13 2.46 -16.50
N LEU A 422 -12.71 3.36 -15.60
CA LEU A 422 -12.88 3.19 -14.15
C LEU A 422 -14.36 3.23 -13.73
N ALA A 423 -15.16 4.15 -14.29
CA ALA A 423 -16.60 4.20 -14.02
C ALA A 423 -17.34 2.96 -14.56
N ASP A 424 -16.85 2.37 -15.66
CA ASP A 424 -17.36 1.12 -16.22
C ASP A 424 -16.95 -0.09 -15.36
N ALA A 425 -15.68 -0.16 -14.95
CA ALA A 425 -15.14 -1.22 -14.10
C ALA A 425 -15.86 -1.33 -12.75
N LEU A 426 -16.22 -0.20 -12.15
CA LEU A 426 -16.95 -0.15 -10.88
C LEU A 426 -18.35 -0.75 -11.02
N ARG A 427 -19.13 -0.34 -12.04
CA ARG A 427 -20.48 -0.90 -12.27
C ARG A 427 -20.44 -2.41 -12.51
N GLU A 428 -19.53 -2.90 -13.34
CA GLU A 428 -19.34 -4.34 -13.57
C GLU A 428 -18.91 -5.08 -12.28
N CYS A 429 -18.13 -4.44 -11.40
CA CYS A 429 -17.74 -5.00 -10.09
C CYS A 429 -18.96 -5.18 -9.17
N ASP A 430 -19.85 -4.19 -9.15
CA ASP A 430 -21.06 -4.16 -8.33
C ASP A 430 -22.14 -5.11 -8.88
N GLU A 431 -22.40 -5.06 -10.20
CA GLU A 431 -23.34 -5.95 -10.92
C GLU A 431 -22.97 -7.44 -10.76
N ARG A 432 -21.68 -7.75 -10.56
CA ARG A 432 -21.17 -9.10 -10.33
C ARG A 432 -20.92 -9.45 -8.87
N GLY A 433 -21.23 -8.54 -7.93
CA GLY A 433 -21.08 -8.76 -6.49
C GLY A 433 -19.65 -9.08 -6.04
N VAL A 434 -18.64 -8.54 -6.73
CA VAL A 434 -17.23 -8.79 -6.41
C VAL A 434 -16.86 -7.98 -5.16
N THR A 435 -16.48 -8.65 -4.07
CA THR A 435 -16.26 -8.00 -2.76
C THR A 435 -14.92 -8.34 -2.11
N GLY A 436 -14.42 -7.42 -1.27
CA GLY A 436 -13.22 -7.59 -0.46
C GLY A 436 -11.95 -7.80 -1.30
N GLN A 437 -11.13 -8.78 -0.93
CA GLN A 437 -9.81 -9.01 -1.56
C GLN A 437 -9.84 -9.31 -3.06
N ALA A 438 -11.01 -9.66 -3.63
CA ALA A 438 -11.20 -9.84 -5.07
C ALA A 438 -11.36 -8.52 -5.86
N VAL A 439 -11.80 -7.43 -5.21
CA VAL A 439 -12.09 -6.12 -5.85
C VAL A 439 -10.84 -5.54 -6.51
N THR A 440 -9.70 -5.51 -5.80
CA THR A 440 -8.47 -4.94 -6.36
C THR A 440 -7.96 -5.70 -7.59
N PRO A 441 -7.76 -7.03 -7.57
CA PRO A 441 -7.41 -7.78 -8.78
C PRO A 441 -8.40 -7.57 -9.93
N PHE A 442 -9.71 -7.60 -9.64
CA PHE A 442 -10.77 -7.46 -10.63
C PHE A 442 -10.73 -6.10 -11.34
N LEU A 443 -10.75 -5.00 -10.59
CA LEU A 443 -10.76 -3.64 -11.17
C LEU A 443 -9.46 -3.33 -11.94
N LEU A 444 -8.31 -3.83 -11.49
CA LEU A 444 -7.04 -3.66 -12.21
C LEU A 444 -7.00 -4.46 -13.52
N ASP A 445 -7.44 -5.72 -13.51
CA ASP A 445 -7.57 -6.55 -14.71
C ASP A 445 -8.56 -5.96 -15.72
N TYR A 446 -9.71 -5.47 -15.25
CA TYR A 446 -10.66 -4.74 -16.10
C TYR A 446 -10.03 -3.50 -16.74
N LEU A 447 -9.28 -2.69 -15.96
CA LEU A 447 -8.57 -1.52 -16.47
C LEU A 447 -7.50 -1.88 -17.50
N VAL A 448 -6.74 -2.97 -17.30
CA VAL A 448 -5.74 -3.43 -18.30
C VAL A 448 -6.41 -3.81 -19.61
N ARG A 449 -7.51 -4.58 -19.57
CA ARG A 449 -8.24 -5.04 -20.77
C ARG A 449 -8.87 -3.88 -21.52
N HIS A 450 -9.59 -3.00 -20.84
CA HIS A 450 -10.38 -1.93 -21.45
C HIS A 450 -9.59 -0.62 -21.70
N THR A 451 -8.26 -0.68 -21.59
CA THR A 451 -7.35 0.39 -22.03
C THR A 451 -6.29 -0.12 -23.01
N ASP A 452 -6.49 -1.31 -23.60
CA ASP A 452 -5.54 -1.97 -24.51
C ASP A 452 -4.10 -2.05 -23.94
N GLY A 453 -3.99 -2.23 -22.62
CA GLY A 453 -2.71 -2.25 -21.89
C GLY A 453 -2.11 -0.88 -21.54
N ALA A 454 -2.73 0.25 -21.92
CA ALA A 454 -2.19 1.58 -21.59
C ALA A 454 -2.10 1.85 -20.07
N SER A 455 -3.06 1.33 -19.28
CA SER A 455 -2.98 1.39 -17.80
C SER A 455 -1.82 0.55 -17.23
N LEU A 456 -1.45 -0.56 -17.89
CA LEU A 456 -0.26 -1.34 -17.56
C LEU A 456 1.03 -0.59 -17.93
N ALA A 457 1.06 0.12 -19.07
CA ALA A 457 2.19 0.95 -19.45
C ALA A 457 2.43 2.09 -18.42
N ALA A 458 1.37 2.81 -18.02
CA ALA A 458 1.44 3.84 -16.99
C ALA A 458 1.88 3.29 -15.63
N ASN A 459 1.41 2.10 -15.23
CA ASN A 459 1.88 1.40 -14.02
C ASN A 459 3.39 1.11 -14.06
N LEU A 460 3.90 0.65 -15.21
CA LEU A 460 5.31 0.35 -15.41
C LEU A 460 6.18 1.62 -15.41
N ALA A 461 5.71 2.72 -15.98
CA ALA A 461 6.37 4.02 -15.89
C ALA A 461 6.45 4.50 -14.43
N ALA A 462 5.31 4.49 -13.72
CA ALA A 462 5.21 4.88 -12.32
C ALA A 462 6.17 4.09 -11.42
N VAL A 463 6.13 2.75 -11.46
CA VAL A 463 6.99 1.92 -10.59
C VAL A 463 8.47 2.06 -10.90
N ARG A 464 8.88 2.20 -12.18
CA ARG A 464 10.28 2.47 -12.55
C ARG A 464 10.75 3.83 -12.03
N GLY A 465 9.92 4.87 -12.14
CA GLY A 465 10.20 6.19 -11.57
C GLY A 465 10.36 6.14 -10.05
N ASN A 466 9.47 5.43 -9.36
CA ASN A 466 9.48 5.27 -7.91
C ASN A 466 10.70 4.48 -7.42
N VAL A 467 11.09 3.41 -8.12
CA VAL A 467 12.29 2.62 -7.82
C VAL A 467 13.56 3.46 -7.96
N ARG A 468 13.71 4.21 -9.06
CA ARG A 468 14.84 5.11 -9.27
C ARG A 468 14.95 6.20 -8.20
N LEU A 469 13.83 6.83 -7.88
CA LEU A 469 13.77 7.83 -6.80
C LEU A 469 14.08 7.21 -5.43
N ALA A 470 13.58 6.01 -5.13
CA ALA A 470 13.90 5.29 -3.90
C ALA A 470 15.39 4.92 -3.79
N GLY A 471 16.04 4.55 -4.90
CA GLY A 471 17.49 4.35 -4.95
C GLY A 471 18.24 5.60 -4.50
N ARG A 472 17.91 6.76 -5.08
CA ARG A 472 18.51 8.05 -4.69
C ARG A 472 18.21 8.47 -3.25
N ILE A 473 16.99 8.23 -2.76
CA ILE A 473 16.61 8.51 -1.36
C ILE A 473 17.39 7.60 -0.41
N ALA A 474 17.54 6.32 -0.72
CA ALA A 474 18.36 5.39 0.06
C ALA A 474 19.83 5.84 0.05
N ALA A 475 20.36 6.23 -1.11
CA ALA A 475 21.72 6.76 -1.25
C ALA A 475 21.96 8.06 -0.47
N ALA A 476 20.95 8.93 -0.37
CA ALA A 476 21.00 10.13 0.49
C ALA A 476 20.93 9.76 1.97
N TRP A 477 20.04 8.85 2.35
CA TRP A 477 19.93 8.34 3.72
C TRP A 477 21.22 7.67 4.22
N SER A 478 21.93 6.91 3.37
CA SER A 478 23.20 6.27 3.73
C SER A 478 24.37 7.25 3.98
N ARG A 479 24.19 8.56 3.81
CA ARG A 479 25.20 9.60 4.08
C ARG A 479 24.98 10.38 5.39
N MET A 480 23.96 10.04 6.18
CA MET A 480 23.49 10.82 7.34
C MET A 480 23.81 10.21 8.72
#